data_AF-A0A963WVB5-F1
#
_entry.id   AF-A0A963WVB5-F1
#
_cell.length_a   1.000
_cell.length_b   1.000
_cell.length_c   1.000
_cell.angle_alpha   90.00
_cell.angle_beta   90.00
_cell.angle_gamma   90.00
#
_symmetry.space_group_name_H-M   'P 1'
#
loop_
_entity.id
_entity.type
_entity.pdbx_description
1 polymer ?
#
loop_
_entity_poly.entity_id
_entity_poly.type
_entity_poly.pdbx_seq_one_letter_code
_entity_poly.pdbx_strand_id
1 'polypeptide(L)'
;MKFFADTAEIDEIKDLAATGLLDGVTTNPSLIAKSGRDFMEVTKEICALTDGPVSAEVVALDHATMMKEAEVLRKLADNVCIKVPL
;
A
#
# COMPACT_ATOMS: atom_id res chain seq x y z
N MET A 1 2.84 0.63 -20.68
CA MET A 1 3.34 -0.25 -19.60
C MET A 1 3.34 0.57 -18.33
N LYS A 2 3.00 0.00 -17.18
CA LYS A 2 3.04 0.72 -15.89
C LYS A 2 4.14 0.14 -15.00
N PHE A 3 4.74 0.98 -14.16
CA PHE A 3 5.80 0.60 -13.22
C PHE A 3 5.34 0.80 -11.78
N PHE A 4 5.42 -0.28 -11.01
CA PHE A 4 5.05 -0.29 -9.60
C PHE A 4 6.29 -0.59 -8.77
N ALA A 5 6.47 0.15 -7.68
CA ALA A 5 7.50 -0.17 -6.68
C ALA A 5 6.96 -1.20 -5.70
N ASP A 6 7.73 -2.24 -5.39
CA ASP A 6 7.39 -3.24 -4.38
C ASP A 6 8.18 -3.00 -3.10
N THR A 7 7.78 -1.97 -2.34
CA THR A 7 8.49 -1.51 -1.15
C THR A 7 7.53 -0.80 -0.20
N ALA A 8 7.92 -0.72 1.07
CA ALA A 8 7.29 0.16 2.07
C ALA A 8 8.28 1.21 2.60
N GLU A 9 9.47 1.32 2.00
CA GLU A 9 10.48 2.30 2.36
C GLU A 9 10.14 3.66 1.77
N ILE A 10 9.85 4.61 2.64
CA ILE A 10 9.35 5.95 2.27
C ILE A 10 10.34 6.71 1.39
N ASP A 11 11.63 6.62 1.68
CA ASP A 11 12.65 7.36 0.93
C ASP A 11 12.82 6.80 -0.48
N GLU A 12 12.74 5.48 -0.67
CA GLU A 12 12.74 4.86 -2.00
C GLU A 12 11.53 5.32 -2.82
N ILE A 13 10.36 5.39 -2.21
CA ILE A 13 9.12 5.81 -2.89
C ILE A 13 9.20 7.28 -3.29
N LYS A 14 9.75 8.16 -2.43
CA LYS A 14 9.98 9.57 -2.76
C LYS A 14 10.93 9.73 -3.94
N ASP A 15 12.05 9.01 -3.92
CA ASP A 15 13.04 9.08 -4.99
C ASP A 15 12.45 8.57 -6.32
N LEU A 16 11.70 7.47 -6.30
CA LEU A 16 11.04 6.92 -7.47
C LEU A 16 9.94 7.86 -8.00
N ALA A 17 9.12 8.45 -7.11
CA ALA A 17 8.12 9.43 -7.49
C ALA A 17 8.76 10.65 -8.17
N ALA A 18 9.90 11.13 -7.68
CA ALA A 18 10.63 12.25 -8.26
C ALA A 18 11.15 11.99 -9.69
N THR A 19 11.31 10.72 -10.09
CA THR A 19 11.68 10.36 -11.47
C THR A 19 10.55 10.56 -12.49
N GLY A 20 9.29 10.63 -12.02
CA GLY A 20 8.11 10.65 -12.88
C GLY A 20 7.77 9.31 -13.54
N LEU A 21 8.44 8.21 -13.12
CA LEU A 21 8.20 6.86 -13.66
C LEU A 21 7.36 5.97 -12.74
N LEU A 22 7.00 6.44 -11.55
CA LEU A 22 6.24 5.65 -10.57
C LEU A 22 4.73 5.74 -10.86
N ASP A 23 4.13 4.64 -11.31
CA ASP A 23 2.68 4.55 -11.57
C ASP A 23 1.86 4.01 -10.39
N GLY A 24 2.51 3.50 -9.34
CA GLY A 24 1.86 2.91 -8.18
C GLY A 24 2.84 2.19 -7.25
N VAL A 25 2.34 1.72 -6.10
CA VAL A 25 3.13 0.97 -5.11
C VAL A 25 2.40 -0.30 -4.72
N THR A 26 3.11 -1.41 -4.58
CA THR A 26 2.61 -2.63 -3.97
C THR A 26 3.26 -2.82 -2.60
N THR A 27 2.43 -3.12 -1.60
CA THR A 27 2.92 -3.47 -0.26
C THR A 27 2.41 -4.85 0.14
N ASN A 28 2.93 -5.34 1.25
CA ASN A 28 2.43 -6.49 1.99
C ASN A 28 2.78 -6.30 3.48
N PRO A 29 2.19 -7.09 4.40
CA PRO A 29 2.41 -6.92 5.83
C PRO A 29 3.88 -7.06 6.22
N SER A 30 4.63 -7.93 5.54
CA SER A 30 6.06 -8.15 5.81
C SER A 30 6.94 -6.95 5.43
N LEU A 31 6.66 -6.29 4.30
CA LEU A 31 7.37 -5.07 3.90
C LEU A 31 7.13 -3.94 4.89
N ILE A 32 5.86 -3.73 5.29
CA ILE A 32 5.51 -2.69 6.25
C ILE A 32 6.10 -3.00 7.63
N ALA A 33 6.09 -4.26 8.07
CA ALA A 33 6.68 -4.67 9.34
C ALA A 33 8.19 -4.38 9.43
N LYS A 34 8.92 -4.43 8.31
CA LYS A 34 10.36 -4.09 8.28
C LYS A 34 10.63 -2.62 8.62
N SER A 35 9.69 -1.73 8.34
CA SER A 35 9.81 -0.31 8.72
C SER A 35 9.70 -0.09 10.24
N GLY A 36 9.17 -1.06 10.99
CA GLY A 36 8.96 -0.96 12.43
C GLY A 36 7.89 0.05 12.86
N ARG A 37 7.13 0.60 11.90
CA ARG A 37 6.11 1.63 12.11
C ARG A 37 4.69 1.04 12.04
N ASP A 38 3.72 1.83 12.46
CA ASP A 38 2.31 1.46 12.37
C ASP A 38 1.87 1.26 10.92
N PHE A 39 1.11 0.19 10.67
CA PHE A 39 0.71 -0.20 9.33
C PHE A 39 -0.15 0.85 8.63
N MET A 40 -1.08 1.45 9.37
CA MET A 40 -2.05 2.41 8.84
C MET A 40 -1.35 3.74 8.53
N GLU A 41 -0.43 4.17 9.40
CA GLU A 41 0.38 5.36 9.17
C GLU A 41 1.27 5.23 7.94
N VAL A 42 2.01 4.13 7.81
CA VAL A 42 2.89 3.89 6.65
C VAL A 42 2.09 3.82 5.37
N THR A 43 0.98 3.07 5.35
CA THR A 43 0.12 2.95 4.17
C THR A 43 -0.41 4.33 3.73
N LYS A 44 -0.86 5.16 4.69
CA LYS A 44 -1.36 6.51 4.39
C LYS A 44 -0.27 7.43 3.86
N GLU A 45 0.95 7.32 4.40
CA GLU A 45 2.09 8.10 3.91
C GLU A 45 2.48 7.71 2.48
N ILE A 46 2.50 6.41 2.16
CA ILE A 46 2.75 5.91 0.80
C ILE A 46 1.69 6.45 -0.17
N CYS A 47 0.41 6.43 0.24
CA CYS A 47 -0.67 6.98 -0.57
C CYS A 47 -0.53 8.48 -0.84
N ALA A 48 0.02 9.25 0.11
CA ALA A 48 0.26 10.68 -0.07
C ALA A 48 1.46 10.99 -0.98
N LEU A 49 2.37 10.04 -1.17
CA LEU A 49 3.56 10.17 -2.01
C LEU A 49 3.38 9.63 -3.44
N THR A 50 2.27 8.92 -3.68
CA THR A 50 2.01 8.23 -4.95
C THR A 50 0.64 8.63 -5.47
N ASP A 51 0.56 9.32 -6.61
CA ASP A 51 -0.73 9.67 -7.23
C ASP A 51 -1.48 8.42 -7.76
N GLY A 52 -0.72 7.36 -8.06
CA GLY A 52 -1.22 6.09 -8.56
C GLY A 52 -1.71 5.11 -7.48
N PRO A 53 -2.13 3.90 -7.87
CA PRO A 53 -2.69 2.92 -6.95
C PRO A 53 -1.68 2.42 -5.93
N VAL A 54 -2.11 2.28 -4.67
CA VAL A 54 -1.31 1.68 -3.58
C VAL A 54 -1.99 0.40 -3.11
N SER A 55 -1.33 -0.73 -3.29
CA SER A 55 -1.88 -2.02 -2.86
C SER A 55 -1.62 -2.25 -1.37
N ALA A 56 -2.69 -2.34 -0.58
CA ALA A 56 -2.67 -2.70 0.84
C ALA A 56 -3.36 -4.05 1.05
N GLU A 57 -2.70 -4.96 1.76
CA GLU A 57 -3.10 -6.37 1.87
C GLU A 57 -3.94 -6.64 3.13
N VAL A 58 -5.05 -7.36 2.95
CA VAL A 58 -5.81 -7.95 4.07
C VAL A 58 -5.12 -9.22 4.55
N VAL A 59 -5.23 -9.52 5.84
CA VAL A 59 -4.54 -10.68 6.45
C VAL A 59 -5.50 -11.84 6.68
N ALA A 60 -6.79 -11.55 6.80
CA ALA A 60 -7.81 -12.58 6.95
C ALA A 60 -7.92 -13.48 5.72
N LEU A 61 -8.34 -14.74 5.96
CA LEU A 61 -8.58 -15.74 4.91
C LEU A 61 -10.07 -16.02 4.68
N ASP A 62 -10.95 -15.57 5.58
CA ASP A 62 -12.39 -15.69 5.41
C ASP A 62 -12.98 -14.42 4.79
N HIS A 63 -13.97 -14.61 3.91
CA HIS A 63 -14.59 -13.51 3.18
C HIS A 63 -15.15 -12.40 4.09
N ALA A 64 -15.81 -12.75 5.19
CA ALA A 64 -16.48 -11.76 6.03
C ALA A 64 -15.46 -10.85 6.73
N THR A 65 -14.34 -11.40 7.19
CA THR A 65 -13.28 -10.63 7.84
C THR A 65 -12.46 -9.84 6.81
N MET A 66 -12.17 -10.43 5.64
CA MET A 66 -11.51 -9.69 4.53
C MET A 66 -12.28 -8.43 4.16
N MET A 67 -13.61 -8.50 4.07
CA MET A 67 -14.44 -7.34 3.76
C MET A 67 -14.39 -6.26 4.84
N LYS A 68 -14.30 -6.63 6.13
CA LYS A 68 -14.16 -5.68 7.23
C LYS A 68 -12.79 -4.98 7.21
N GLU A 69 -11.72 -5.75 7.02
CA GLU A 69 -10.37 -5.21 6.88
C GLU A 69 -10.28 -4.27 5.67
N ALA A 70 -10.82 -4.69 4.53
CA ALA A 70 -10.90 -3.87 3.33
C ALA A 70 -11.63 -2.54 3.56
N GLU A 71 -12.75 -2.54 4.30
CA GLU A 71 -13.51 -1.32 4.60
C GLU A 71 -12.70 -0.33 5.44
N VAL A 72 -11.85 -0.83 6.33
CA VAL A 72 -10.93 0.00 7.13
C VAL A 72 -9.83 0.58 6.25
N LEU A 73 -9.18 -0.27 5.43
CA LEU A 73 -8.07 0.15 4.58
C LEU A 73 -8.49 1.17 3.51
N ARG A 74 -9.66 0.99 2.89
CA ARG A 74 -10.16 1.91 1.86
C ARG A 74 -10.46 3.33 2.37
N LYS A 75 -10.58 3.52 3.69
CA LYS A 75 -10.79 4.85 4.30
C LYS A 75 -9.48 5.64 4.45
N LEU A 76 -8.32 5.03 4.19
CA LEU A 76 -7.03 5.69 4.35
C LEU A 76 -6.77 6.73 3.25
N ALA A 77 -7.07 6.40 2.00
CA ALA A 77 -6.94 7.28 0.83
C ALA A 77 -7.72 6.70 -0.38
N ASP A 78 -8.07 7.58 -1.33
CA ASP A 78 -8.87 7.21 -2.50
C ASP A 78 -8.14 6.27 -3.47
N ASN A 79 -6.81 6.27 -3.46
CA ASN A 79 -5.95 5.43 -4.31
C ASN A 79 -5.59 4.07 -3.70
N VAL A 80 -6.18 3.70 -2.55
CA VAL A 80 -5.99 2.37 -1.95
C VAL A 80 -6.64 1.29 -2.81
N CYS A 81 -5.84 0.29 -3.20
CA CYS A 81 -6.28 -0.96 -3.81
C CYS A 81 -6.12 -2.11 -2.81
N ILE A 82 -7.18 -2.90 -2.63
CA ILE A 82 -7.14 -4.02 -1.69
C ILE A 82 -6.51 -5.24 -2.35
N LYS A 83 -5.41 -5.71 -1.76
CA LYS A 83 -4.76 -6.96 -2.13
C LYS A 83 -5.31 -8.09 -1.28
N VAL A 84 -5.71 -9.18 -1.93
CA VAL A 84 -6.31 -10.36 -1.30
C VAL A 84 -5.42 -11.59 -1.54
N PRO A 85 -5.35 -12.53 -0.58
CA PRO A 85 -4.71 -13.82 -0.80
C PRO A 85 -5.49 -14.65 -1.83
N LEU A 86 -4.77 -15.54 -2.53
CA LEU A 86 -5.31 -16.49 -3.52
C LEU A 86 -5.87 -17.74 -2.84
#